data_AF-A0A0D8XCL8-F1
#
_entry.id   AF-A0A0D8XCL8-F1
#
_cell.length_a   1.000
_cell.length_b   1.000
_cell.length_c   1.000
_cell.angle_alpha   90.00
_cell.angle_beta   90.00
_cell.angle_gamma   90.00
#
_symmetry.space_group_name_H-M   'P 1'
#
loop_
_entity.id
_entity.type
_entity.pdbx_description
1 polymer ?
#
loop_
_entity_poly.entity_id
_entity_poly.type
_entity_poly.pdbx_seq_one_letter_code
_entity_poly.pdbx_strand_id
1 'polypeptide(L)'
;MSSREQRRERSTCCDYCTYPFQRSEPIAVSAAPFVNKTDFIVEGYGSVPVTNGDPKWLPTRVKAFIAAQIIMMRPAEIYICNGSWSEAEYLVNSLERKGMLERLTAYENVFVARTDPRDAMERGTYVTTNDPDSFKRKKRSHTGFAFARWMSHSQSQSEIYTRFTGCMRGRVM
;
A
#
# COMPACT_ATOMS: atom_id res chain seq x y z
N MET A 1 82.58 -9.72 3.36
CA MET A 1 82.33 -9.90 1.92
C MET A 1 80.94 -10.49 1.79
N SER A 2 79.95 -9.68 1.41
CA SER A 2 79.31 -9.72 0.08
C SER A 2 78.70 -11.11 -0.19
N SER A 3 77.39 -11.27 -0.38
CA SER A 3 76.64 -10.61 -1.46
C SER A 3 75.14 -10.65 -1.21
N ARG A 4 74.48 -9.60 -1.69
CA ARG A 4 73.04 -9.43 -1.81
C ARG A 4 72.43 -10.52 -2.69
N GLU A 5 71.25 -11.01 -2.32
CA GLU A 5 70.29 -11.53 -3.30
C GLU A 5 68.88 -11.06 -2.94
N GLN A 6 68.46 -10.01 -3.64
CA GLN A 6 67.11 -9.46 -3.61
C GLN A 6 66.14 -10.50 -4.19
N ARG A 7 65.38 -11.19 -3.34
CA ARG A 7 64.26 -12.00 -3.81
C ARG A 7 63.06 -11.09 -4.05
N ARG A 8 62.89 -10.72 -5.33
CA ARG A 8 61.77 -9.97 -5.90
C ARG A 8 60.44 -10.36 -5.28
N GLU A 9 59.77 -9.41 -4.64
CA GLU A 9 58.33 -9.46 -4.38
C GLU A 9 57.62 -9.59 -5.72
N ARG A 10 57.07 -10.79 -6.01
CA ARG A 10 56.09 -10.93 -7.09
C ARG A 10 54.76 -10.46 -6.52
N SER A 11 54.48 -9.17 -6.69
CA SER A 11 53.12 -8.67 -6.61
C SER A 11 52.32 -9.32 -7.74
N THR A 12 51.59 -10.38 -7.42
CA THR A 12 50.46 -10.78 -8.23
C THR A 12 49.37 -9.73 -8.00
N CYS A 13 49.40 -8.67 -8.80
CA CYS A 13 48.25 -7.81 -9.05
C CYS A 13 47.18 -8.67 -9.72
N CYS A 14 46.42 -9.39 -8.90
CA CYS A 14 45.13 -9.94 -9.28
C CYS A 14 44.09 -8.92 -8.78
N ASP A 15 43.48 -8.19 -9.70
CA ASP A 15 42.45 -7.17 -9.39
C ASP A 15 41.21 -7.76 -8.68
N TYR A 16 41.09 -9.09 -8.64
CA TYR A 16 40.03 -9.80 -7.92
C TYR A 16 40.33 -10.09 -6.43
N CYS A 17 41.55 -9.88 -5.95
CA CYS A 17 41.93 -10.24 -4.58
C CYS A 17 41.70 -9.12 -3.53
N THR A 18 41.15 -7.97 -3.94
CA THR A 18 41.01 -6.77 -3.09
C THR A 18 39.80 -6.81 -2.14
N TYR A 19 38.89 -7.79 -2.28
CA TYR A 19 37.77 -7.93 -1.37
C TYR A 19 38.07 -9.02 -0.33
N PRO A 20 38.46 -8.67 0.91
CA PRO A 20 38.47 -9.66 1.98
C PRO A 20 37.05 -10.21 2.12
N PHE A 21 36.92 -11.54 2.09
CA PHE A 21 35.66 -12.24 2.37
C PHE A 21 35.18 -11.79 3.76
N GLN A 22 34.27 -10.82 3.79
CA GLN A 22 33.59 -10.41 5.01
C GLN A 22 32.75 -11.60 5.45
N ARG A 23 33.05 -12.16 6.62
CA ARG A 23 32.16 -13.13 7.26
C ARG A 23 30.79 -12.47 7.34
N SER A 24 29.82 -13.03 6.62
CA SER A 24 28.42 -12.67 6.83
C SER A 24 28.11 -12.95 8.29
N GLU A 25 27.74 -11.90 9.03
CA GLU A 25 27.13 -12.04 10.35
C GLU A 25 26.06 -13.14 10.28
N PRO A 26 26.00 -14.08 11.24
CA PRO A 26 24.95 -15.08 11.23
C PRO A 26 23.61 -14.37 11.18
N ILE A 27 22.79 -14.70 10.18
CA ILE A 27 21.44 -14.16 10.06
C ILE A 27 20.72 -14.54 11.35
N ALA A 28 20.54 -13.57 12.25
CA ALA A 28 19.75 -13.74 13.45
C ALA A 28 18.29 -13.90 13.00
N VAL A 29 17.87 -15.15 12.79
CA VAL A 29 16.46 -15.48 12.63
C VAL A 29 15.83 -15.34 14.00
N SER A 30 15.47 -14.11 14.35
CA SER A 30 14.57 -13.82 15.45
C SER A 30 13.25 -14.53 15.13
N ALA A 31 12.83 -15.45 16.00
CA ALA A 31 11.48 -16.00 15.93
C ALA A 31 10.52 -14.82 16.04
N ALA A 32 9.96 -14.40 14.91
CA ALA A 32 8.93 -13.37 14.90
C ALA A 32 7.87 -13.79 15.92
N PRO A 33 7.37 -12.86 16.76
CA PRO A 33 6.26 -13.16 17.66
C PRO A 33 5.18 -13.83 16.81
N PHE A 34 4.61 -14.92 17.30
CA PHE A 34 3.69 -15.80 16.57
C PHE A 34 2.50 -15.00 16.01
N VAL A 35 2.68 -14.36 14.85
CA VAL A 35 1.61 -13.72 14.12
C VAL A 35 0.84 -14.86 13.51
N ASN A 36 -0.30 -15.20 14.10
CA ASN A 36 -1.28 -16.06 13.46
C ASN A 36 -1.67 -15.38 12.15
N LYS A 37 -0.96 -15.68 11.06
CA LYS A 37 -1.33 -15.27 9.71
C LYS A 37 -2.65 -15.98 9.42
N THR A 38 -3.73 -15.24 9.62
CA THR A 38 -5.03 -15.64 9.13
C THR A 38 -5.08 -15.24 7.68
N ASP A 39 -5.62 -16.11 6.84
CA ASP A 39 -5.72 -15.84 5.41
C ASP A 39 -7.19 -15.59 5.07
N PHE A 40 -7.45 -14.61 4.21
CA PHE A 40 -8.72 -14.51 3.51
C PHE A 40 -8.71 -15.51 2.36
N ILE A 41 -9.47 -16.59 2.50
CA ILE A 41 -9.65 -17.60 1.46
C ILE A 41 -10.84 -17.19 0.60
N VAL A 42 -10.59 -16.94 -0.68
CA VAL A 42 -11.62 -16.56 -1.65
C VAL A 42 -11.73 -17.63 -2.72
N GLU A 43 -12.94 -18.17 -2.89
CA GLU A 43 -13.24 -19.20 -3.90
C GLU A 43 -12.86 -18.70 -5.30
N GLY A 44 -12.08 -19.51 -6.03
CA GLY A 44 -11.63 -19.19 -7.40
C GLY A 44 -10.51 -18.16 -7.52
N TYR A 45 -10.06 -17.53 -6.42
CA TYR A 45 -8.93 -16.59 -6.42
C TYR A 45 -7.70 -17.11 -5.68
N GLY A 46 -7.90 -17.75 -4.51
CA GLY A 46 -6.83 -18.21 -3.64
C GLY A 46 -6.86 -17.54 -2.27
N SER A 47 -5.77 -17.65 -1.52
CA SER A 47 -5.62 -17.02 -0.22
C SER A 47 -4.88 -15.68 -0.32
N VAL A 48 -5.34 -14.70 0.46
CA VAL A 48 -4.63 -13.43 0.69
C VAL A 48 -4.26 -13.33 2.16
N PRO A 49 -2.97 -13.11 2.50
CA PRO A 49 -2.55 -13.03 3.88
C PRO A 49 -3.11 -11.79 4.57
N VAL A 50 -3.53 -11.96 5.82
CA VAL A 50 -3.94 -10.86 6.69
C VAL A 50 -2.81 -10.52 7.64
N THR A 51 -2.34 -9.27 7.53
CA THR A 51 -1.23 -8.73 8.32
C THR A 51 -1.68 -8.16 9.66
N ASN A 52 -2.92 -7.70 9.76
CA ASN A 52 -3.50 -7.19 11.00
C ASN A 52 -4.99 -7.51 11.11
N GLY A 53 -5.42 -7.83 12.34
CA GLY A 53 -6.78 -8.25 12.67
C GLY A 53 -7.08 -9.72 12.38
N ASP A 54 -8.24 -10.17 12.84
CA ASP A 54 -8.74 -11.53 12.57
C ASP A 54 -10.02 -11.44 11.71
N PRO A 55 -10.02 -12.00 10.49
CA PRO A 55 -11.20 -12.08 9.64
C PRO A 55 -12.40 -12.70 10.34
N LYS A 56 -12.19 -13.60 11.32
CA LYS A 56 -13.29 -14.29 12.03
C LYS A 56 -14.25 -13.30 12.67
N TRP A 57 -13.75 -12.17 13.18
CA TRP A 57 -14.56 -11.15 13.85
C TRP A 57 -15.40 -10.28 12.91
N LEU A 58 -15.17 -10.38 11.59
CA LEU A 58 -15.93 -9.62 10.62
C LEU A 58 -17.31 -10.25 10.36
N PRO A 59 -18.39 -9.44 10.26
CA PRO A 59 -19.70 -9.92 9.85
C PRO A 59 -19.68 -10.54 8.45
N THR A 60 -20.56 -11.51 8.18
CA THR A 60 -20.62 -12.23 6.89
C THR A 60 -20.75 -11.30 5.69
N ARG A 61 -21.57 -10.23 5.79
CA ARG A 61 -21.72 -9.24 4.71
C ARG A 61 -20.42 -8.49 4.42
N VAL A 62 -19.63 -8.20 5.46
CA VAL A 62 -18.34 -7.52 5.32
C VAL A 62 -17.32 -8.45 4.68
N LYS A 63 -17.28 -9.73 5.10
CA LYS A 63 -16.43 -10.76 4.46
C LYS A 63 -16.74 -10.92 2.98
N ALA A 64 -18.02 -10.99 2.61
CA ALA A 64 -18.46 -11.08 1.22
C ALA A 64 -18.05 -9.85 0.39
N PHE A 65 -18.19 -8.65 0.98
CA PHE A 65 -17.73 -7.42 0.35
C PHE A 65 -16.21 -7.45 0.11
N ILE A 66 -15.43 -7.77 1.13
CA ILE A 66 -13.96 -7.86 1.04
C ILE A 66 -13.56 -8.91 -0.01
N ALA A 67 -14.19 -10.09 -0.02
CA ALA A 67 -13.93 -11.13 -1.01
C ALA A 67 -14.15 -10.64 -2.46
N ALA A 68 -15.26 -9.94 -2.71
CA ALA A 68 -15.52 -9.34 -4.03
C ALA A 68 -14.45 -8.29 -4.41
N GLN A 69 -14.04 -7.47 -3.45
CA GLN A 69 -12.99 -6.47 -3.66
C GLN A 69 -11.61 -7.09 -3.91
N ILE A 70 -11.27 -8.18 -3.22
CA ILE A 70 -10.03 -8.93 -3.43
C ILE A 70 -9.95 -9.47 -4.87
N ILE A 71 -11.04 -10.07 -5.36
CA ILE A 71 -11.11 -10.61 -6.73
C ILE A 71 -10.89 -9.50 -7.76
N MET A 72 -11.44 -8.31 -7.51
CA MET A 72 -11.34 -7.17 -8.41
C MET A 72 -9.95 -6.52 -8.34
N MET A 73 -9.53 -6.08 -7.16
CA MET A 73 -8.36 -5.20 -6.98
C MET A 73 -7.04 -5.94 -6.85
N ARG A 74 -7.04 -7.25 -6.55
CA ARG A 74 -5.85 -8.11 -6.44
C ARG A 74 -4.78 -7.59 -5.47
N PRO A 75 -5.11 -7.31 -4.19
CA PRO A 75 -4.12 -6.87 -3.21
C PRO A 75 -3.10 -7.96 -2.90
N ALA A 76 -1.92 -7.56 -2.42
CA ALA A 76 -0.91 -8.50 -1.93
C ALA A 76 -1.25 -9.01 -0.52
N GLU A 77 -1.77 -8.13 0.33
CA GLU A 77 -2.03 -8.39 1.75
C GLU A 77 -3.24 -7.56 2.20
N ILE A 78 -3.88 -7.95 3.30
CA ILE A 78 -5.00 -7.23 3.91
C ILE A 78 -4.62 -6.74 5.30
N TYR A 79 -5.02 -5.51 5.63
CA TYR A 79 -4.82 -4.89 6.93
C TYR A 79 -6.16 -4.41 7.48
N ILE A 80 -6.69 -5.10 8.49
CA ILE A 80 -7.96 -4.70 9.13
C ILE A 80 -7.64 -3.67 10.21
N CYS A 81 -8.03 -2.41 9.98
CA CYS A 81 -7.80 -1.33 10.95
C CYS A 81 -8.64 -1.52 12.22
N ASN A 82 -8.00 -1.38 13.38
CA ASN A 82 -8.66 -1.44 14.69
C ASN A 82 -8.94 -0.06 15.30
N GLY A 83 -8.34 1.02 14.75
CA GLY A 83 -8.51 2.40 15.21
C GLY A 83 -7.78 2.74 16.50
N SER A 84 -6.87 1.89 16.96
CA SER A 84 -6.08 2.11 18.17
C SER A 84 -4.99 3.18 17.96
N TRP A 85 -4.53 3.79 19.05
CA TRP A 85 -3.47 4.78 18.99
C TRP A 85 -2.13 4.19 18.55
N SER A 86 -1.80 2.97 18.99
CA SER A 86 -0.62 2.24 18.55
C SER A 86 -0.64 1.90 17.06
N GLU A 87 -1.82 1.60 16.51
CA GLU A 87 -1.99 1.43 15.05
C GLU A 87 -1.71 2.73 14.31
N ALA A 88 -2.25 3.86 14.79
CA ALA A 88 -2.00 5.16 14.19
C ALA A 88 -0.50 5.50 14.20
N GLU A 89 0.19 5.31 15.33
CA GLU A 89 1.65 5.51 15.42
C GLU A 89 2.43 4.60 14.47
N TYR A 90 2.06 3.31 14.38
CA TYR A 90 2.70 2.37 13.47
C TYR A 90 2.57 2.80 12.00
N LEU A 91 1.38 3.24 11.60
CA LEU A 91 1.11 3.72 10.24
C LEU A 91 1.83 5.04 9.95
N VAL A 92 1.80 5.99 10.87
CA VAL A 92 2.51 7.27 10.76
C VAL A 92 4.01 7.04 10.61
N ASN A 93 4.62 6.26 11.50
CA ASN A 93 6.05 5.92 11.43
C ASN A 93 6.41 5.21 10.11
N SER A 94 5.49 4.41 9.57
CA SER A 94 5.69 3.74 8.28
C SER A 94 5.60 4.70 7.09
N LEU A 95 4.74 5.72 7.17
CA LEU A 95 4.62 6.76 6.15
C LEU A 95 5.78 7.76 6.21
N GLU A 96 6.24 8.12 7.41
CA GLU A 96 7.43 8.97 7.61
C GLU A 96 8.69 8.29 7.03
N ARG A 97 8.91 7.00 7.34
CA ARG A 97 10.03 6.22 6.77
C ARG A 97 9.98 6.13 5.24
N LYS A 98 8.78 6.16 4.65
CA LYS A 98 8.59 6.16 3.19
C LYS A 98 8.71 7.57 2.58
N GLY A 99 8.92 8.62 3.38
CA GLY A 99 8.99 10.01 2.93
C GLY A 99 7.64 10.59 2.48
N MET A 100 6.52 9.95 2.85
CA MET A 100 5.16 10.42 2.51
C MET A 100 4.65 11.46 3.51
N LEU A 101 5.10 11.37 4.76
CA LEU A 101 4.82 12.33 5.82
C LEU A 101 6.11 12.93 6.35
N GLU A 102 6.07 14.22 6.69
CA GLU A 102 7.14 14.95 7.33
C GLU A 102 6.63 15.53 8.66
N ARG A 103 7.31 15.25 9.78
CA ARG A 103 6.95 15.77 11.10
C ARG A 103 7.26 17.25 11.21
N LEU A 104 6.28 18.03 11.68
CA LEU A 104 6.49 19.42 12.03
C LEU A 104 7.00 19.51 13.48
N THR A 105 8.31 19.62 13.65
CA THR A 105 8.98 19.64 14.97
C THR A 105 8.56 20.79 15.88
N ALA A 106 7.96 21.84 15.31
CA ALA A 106 7.40 22.96 16.07
C ALA A 106 6.11 22.61 16.84
N TYR A 107 5.44 21.51 16.51
CA TYR A 107 4.16 21.11 17.09
C TYR A 107 4.16 19.64 17.51
N GLU A 108 3.32 19.30 18.48
CA GLU A 108 3.16 17.92 18.94
C GLU A 108 2.20 17.15 18.03
N ASN A 109 2.66 16.01 17.51
CA ASN A 109 1.86 15.10 16.69
C ASN A 109 1.24 15.74 15.44
N VAL A 110 1.97 16.66 14.79
CA VAL A 110 1.55 17.29 13.53
C VAL A 110 2.48 16.88 12.38
N PHE A 111 1.88 16.51 11.25
CA PHE A 111 2.56 16.05 10.06
C PHE A 111 2.10 16.81 8.83
N VAL A 112 2.99 16.99 7.86
CA VAL A 112 2.69 17.52 6.55
C VAL A 112 2.83 16.44 5.48
N ALA A 113 1.86 16.37 4.58
CA ALA A 113 1.90 15.55 3.37
C ALA A 113 1.90 16.49 2.15
N ARG A 114 2.78 16.25 1.19
CA ARG A 114 2.80 16.98 -0.08
C ARG A 114 2.26 16.07 -1.18
N THR A 115 1.14 16.45 -1.79
CA THR A 115 0.50 15.68 -2.87
C THR A 115 0.96 16.18 -4.25
N ASP A 116 0.73 15.36 -5.27
CA ASP A 116 0.92 15.78 -6.66
C ASP A 116 -0.09 16.88 -7.01
N PRO A 117 0.32 18.02 -7.61
CA PRO A 117 -0.61 19.09 -7.98
C PRO A 117 -1.73 18.62 -8.93
N ARG A 118 -1.53 17.54 -9.70
CA ARG A 118 -2.54 16.92 -10.57
C ARG A 118 -3.66 16.21 -9.79
N ASP A 119 -3.43 15.93 -8.52
CA ASP A 119 -4.43 15.37 -7.61
C ASP A 119 -5.18 16.47 -6.84
N ALA A 120 -4.57 17.65 -6.70
CA ALA A 120 -5.22 18.82 -6.09
C ALA A 120 -6.23 19.52 -7.03
N MET A 121 -6.23 19.20 -8.32
CA MET A 121 -7.16 19.77 -9.28
C MET A 121 -8.56 19.14 -9.14
N GLU A 122 -9.61 19.98 -9.10
CA GLU A 122 -10.98 19.50 -9.00
C GLU A 122 -11.31 18.56 -10.17
N ARG A 123 -11.68 17.31 -9.83
CA ARG A 123 -12.19 16.33 -10.79
C ARG A 123 -13.70 16.27 -10.71
N GLY A 124 -14.34 15.93 -11.83
CA GLY A 124 -15.78 15.77 -11.86
C GLY A 124 -16.23 14.64 -10.94
N THR A 125 -17.11 14.95 -9.99
CA THR A 125 -17.80 13.95 -9.17
C THR A 125 -19.03 13.43 -9.91
N TYR A 126 -19.14 12.12 -10.05
CA TYR A 126 -20.25 11.47 -10.75
C TYR A 126 -21.19 10.79 -9.77
N VAL A 127 -22.48 10.89 -10.03
CA VAL A 127 -23.55 10.23 -9.28
C VAL A 127 -24.30 9.30 -10.23
N THR A 128 -24.37 8.04 -9.83
CA THR A 128 -25.04 6.99 -10.60
C THR A 128 -26.43 6.74 -10.03
N THR A 129 -27.48 6.99 -10.82
CA THR A 129 -28.88 6.70 -10.46
C THR A 129 -29.63 6.11 -11.65
N ASN A 130 -30.67 5.31 -11.38
CA ASN A 130 -31.52 4.75 -12.43
C ASN A 130 -32.36 5.83 -13.15
N ASP A 131 -32.77 6.87 -12.41
CA ASP A 131 -33.56 7.98 -12.95
C ASP A 131 -32.68 9.24 -13.12
N PRO A 132 -32.29 9.61 -14.36
CA PRO A 132 -31.52 10.82 -14.64
C PRO A 132 -32.30 12.12 -14.37
N ASP A 133 -33.63 12.10 -14.47
CA ASP A 133 -34.45 13.31 -14.32
C ASP A 133 -34.63 13.67 -12.85
N SER A 134 -34.71 12.66 -11.97
CA SER A 134 -34.61 12.89 -10.52
C SER A 134 -33.31 13.62 -10.14
N PHE A 135 -32.19 13.25 -10.78
CA PHE A 135 -30.90 13.88 -10.54
C PHE A 135 -30.90 15.33 -11.02
N LYS A 136 -31.35 15.59 -12.26
CA LYS A 136 -31.41 16.95 -12.82
C LYS A 136 -32.29 17.86 -11.96
N ARG A 137 -33.43 17.37 -11.47
CA ARG A 137 -34.32 18.12 -10.59
C ARG A 137 -33.64 18.49 -9.27
N LYS A 138 -32.96 17.53 -8.63
CA LYS A 138 -32.18 17.77 -7.40
C LYS A 138 -31.04 18.77 -7.63
N LYS A 139 -30.34 18.64 -8.76
CA LYS A 139 -29.26 19.56 -9.14
C LYS A 139 -29.73 21.00 -9.33
N ARG A 140 -30.93 21.20 -9.88
CA ARG A 140 -31.54 22.53 -10.02
C ARG A 140 -32.00 23.13 -8.69
N SER A 141 -32.48 22.31 -7.76
CA SER A 141 -33.02 22.79 -6.48
C SER A 141 -31.97 23.01 -5.39
N HIS A 142 -30.80 22.37 -5.48
CA HIS A 142 -29.76 22.44 -4.47
C HIS A 142 -28.45 22.98 -5.06
N THR A 143 -28.03 24.16 -4.61
CA THR A 143 -26.77 24.82 -5.01
C THR A 143 -25.54 23.94 -4.73
N GLY A 144 -25.58 23.11 -3.68
CA GLY A 144 -24.51 22.16 -3.35
C GLY A 144 -24.29 21.03 -4.36
N PHE A 145 -25.17 20.86 -5.36
CA PHE A 145 -25.04 19.84 -6.41
C PHE A 145 -24.56 20.40 -7.76
N ALA A 146 -24.11 21.66 -7.79
CA ALA A 146 -23.68 22.31 -9.03
C ALA A 146 -22.54 21.56 -9.75
N PHE A 147 -21.56 21.03 -8.99
CA PHE A 147 -20.40 20.31 -9.52
C PHE A 147 -20.67 18.84 -9.88
N ALA A 148 -21.76 18.25 -9.36
CA ALA A 148 -22.08 16.85 -9.59
C ALA A 148 -22.53 16.59 -11.03
N ARG A 149 -22.04 15.51 -11.62
CA ARG A 149 -22.42 15.00 -12.95
C ARG A 149 -23.19 13.70 -12.78
N TRP A 150 -24.09 13.41 -13.71
CA TRP A 150 -24.79 12.12 -13.73
C TRP A 150 -24.08 11.15 -14.66
N MET A 151 -24.06 9.87 -14.29
CA MET A 151 -23.65 8.79 -15.18
C MET A 151 -24.61 7.60 -15.06
N SER A 152 -24.76 6.83 -16.14
CA SER A 152 -25.60 5.63 -16.13
C SER A 152 -24.94 4.50 -15.34
N HIS A 153 -25.75 3.53 -14.90
CA HIS A 153 -25.23 2.35 -14.20
C HIS A 153 -24.28 1.53 -15.07
N SER A 154 -24.60 1.34 -16.34
CA SER A 154 -23.75 0.60 -17.28
C SER A 154 -22.40 1.29 -17.50
N GLN A 155 -22.40 2.61 -17.66
CA GLN A 155 -21.16 3.37 -17.83
C GLN A 155 -20.32 3.34 -16.54
N SER A 156 -20.95 3.51 -15.38
CA SER A 156 -20.29 3.43 -14.08
C SER A 156 -19.62 2.07 -13.86
N GLN A 157 -20.31 0.97 -14.15
CA GLN A 157 -19.77 -0.38 -14.06
C GLN A 157 -18.56 -0.55 -14.99
N SER A 158 -18.67 -0.12 -16.25
CA SER A 158 -17.56 -0.19 -17.22
C SER A 158 -16.32 0.55 -16.73
N GLU A 159 -16.49 1.76 -16.18
CA GLU A 159 -15.37 2.55 -15.63
C GLU A 159 -14.75 1.89 -14.40
N ILE A 160 -15.57 1.31 -13.52
CA ILE A 160 -15.09 0.56 -12.34
C ILE A 160 -14.25 -0.63 -12.79
N TYR A 161 -14.78 -1.51 -13.64
CA TYR A 161 -14.03 -2.69 -14.08
C TYR A 161 -12.75 -2.33 -14.84
N THR A 162 -12.78 -1.29 -15.67
CA THR A 162 -11.60 -0.87 -16.44
C THR A 162 -10.48 -0.35 -15.54
N ARG A 163 -10.80 0.33 -14.43
CA ARG A 163 -9.81 1.00 -13.57
C ARG A 163 -9.40 0.19 -12.36
N PHE A 164 -10.33 -0.54 -11.75
CA PHE A 164 -10.11 -1.23 -10.48
C PHE A 164 -9.54 -2.64 -10.64
N THR A 165 -9.61 -3.23 -11.83
CA THR A 165 -9.05 -4.57 -12.06
C THR A 165 -7.54 -4.56 -11.81
N GLY A 166 -7.10 -5.23 -10.74
CA GLY A 166 -5.70 -5.34 -10.36
C GLY A 166 -5.05 -4.06 -9.81
N CYS A 167 -5.83 -3.03 -9.46
CA CYS A 167 -5.28 -1.72 -9.06
C CYS A 167 -4.48 -1.73 -7.75
N MET A 168 -4.64 -2.76 -6.91
CA MET A 168 -3.92 -2.93 -5.65
C MET A 168 -2.81 -3.98 -5.71
N ARG A 169 -2.39 -4.42 -6.90
CA ARG A 169 -1.32 -5.41 -7.03
C ARG A 169 -0.02 -4.93 -6.36
N GLY A 170 0.52 -5.75 -5.46
CA GLY A 170 1.72 -5.43 -4.69
C GLY A 170 1.50 -4.41 -3.57
N ARG A 171 0.25 -4.06 -3.25
CA ARG A 171 -0.11 -3.14 -2.18
C ARG A 171 -0.95 -3.85 -1.11
N VAL A 172 -0.94 -3.26 0.07
CA VAL A 172 -1.81 -3.65 1.19
C VAL A 172 -3.18 -3.01 0.96
N MET A 173 -4.24 -3.80 1.10
CA MET A 173 -5.63 -3.34 1.16
C MET A 173 -6.06 -3.07 2.59
#